data_AF-A0A2D6P6K4-F1
#
_entry.id   AF-A0A2D6P6K4-F1
#
_cell.length_a   1.000
_cell.length_b   1.000
_cell.length_c   1.000
_cell.angle_alpha   90.00
_cell.angle_beta   90.00
_cell.angle_gamma   90.00
#
_symmetry.space_group_name_H-M   'P 1'
#
loop_
_entity.id
_entity.type
_entity.pdbx_description
1 polymer ?
#
loop_
_entity_poly.entity_id
_entity_poly.type
_entity_poly.pdbx_seq_one_letter_code
_entity_poly.pdbx_strand_id
1 'polypeptide(L)'
;MAVKNIAVTDTLETFRTTFNELCADDFGDIANLSGSIVATNLVDAMNETISIATSTAGWTIEDSSSTQQIIGGGNILRVLGSSNEIEAVVSATDTLTIGLPNAVSVTTSLTAPNLSTGTLSITNGSITDSNGTISFGDENLTTTGTVTAANFVNTGTTSTLGTIEISGNTIRSVDSTEVNINDGLRIQGTLKTNAINPRSGSDVDFGSSNLTTSGSFYTSNGSGGIIFEGSTPDGFETTIAATDPTADRTITIPNETGTLITTGSIDAVTEDMMANDSISSAELKAVVQLVIYNSSGVAVKTLYGAGS
;
A
#
# COMPACT_ATOMS: atom_id res chain seq x y z
N MET A 1 -44.85 -15.41 79.77
CA MET A 1 -45.75 -15.12 80.91
C MET A 1 -46.58 -16.36 81.20
N ALA A 2 -46.41 -16.93 82.39
CA ALA A 2 -47.34 -17.95 82.88
C ALA A 2 -48.64 -17.23 83.29
N VAL A 3 -49.80 -17.73 82.84
CA VAL A 3 -51.09 -17.17 83.28
C VAL A 3 -51.25 -17.51 84.75
N LYS A 4 -50.89 -16.57 85.62
CA LYS A 4 -51.14 -16.67 87.05
C LYS A 4 -52.61 -16.28 87.27
N ASN A 5 -53.45 -17.29 87.50
CA ASN A 5 -54.89 -17.10 87.68
C ASN A 5 -55.20 -16.83 89.16
N ILE A 6 -55.97 -15.78 89.42
CA ILE A 6 -56.46 -15.47 90.76
C ILE A 6 -57.96 -15.77 90.77
N ALA A 7 -58.38 -16.72 91.58
CA ALA A 7 -59.78 -17.06 91.75
C ALA A 7 -60.50 -16.02 92.60
N VAL A 8 -61.81 -15.85 92.42
CA VAL A 8 -62.65 -14.93 93.23
C VAL A 8 -62.65 -15.25 94.73
N THR A 9 -62.15 -16.43 95.11
CA THR A 9 -62.03 -16.94 96.47
C THR A 9 -60.64 -16.73 97.10
N ASP A 10 -59.65 -16.22 96.35
CA ASP A 10 -58.28 -16.06 96.84
C ASP A 10 -58.14 -14.88 97.82
N THR A 11 -57.16 -14.98 98.73
CA THR A 11 -56.92 -13.95 99.74
C THR A 11 -56.20 -12.74 99.16
N LEU A 12 -56.35 -11.58 99.80
CA LEU A 12 -55.58 -10.36 99.50
C LEU A 12 -54.06 -10.61 99.52
N GLU A 13 -53.62 -11.52 100.38
CA GLU A 13 -52.20 -11.85 100.50
C GLU A 13 -51.71 -12.66 99.31
N THR A 14 -52.52 -13.62 98.83
CA THR A 14 -52.28 -14.36 97.59
C THR A 14 -52.22 -13.40 96.39
N PHE A 15 -53.08 -12.39 96.35
CA PHE A 15 -53.01 -11.34 95.34
C PHE A 15 -51.69 -10.56 95.41
N ARG A 16 -51.28 -10.14 96.62
CA ARG A 16 -50.05 -9.37 96.84
C ARG A 16 -48.80 -10.13 96.42
N THR A 17 -48.66 -11.39 96.81
CA THR A 17 -47.50 -12.21 96.45
C THR A 17 -47.48 -12.49 94.96
N THR A 18 -48.61 -12.88 94.39
CA THR A 18 -48.72 -13.14 92.94
C THR A 18 -48.39 -11.88 92.13
N PHE A 19 -48.85 -10.70 92.54
CA PHE A 19 -48.57 -9.42 91.89
C PHE A 19 -47.09 -9.02 91.98
N ASN A 20 -46.46 -9.17 93.14
CA ASN A 20 -45.06 -8.83 93.33
C ASN A 20 -44.12 -9.76 92.54
N GLU A 21 -44.43 -11.07 92.48
CA GLU A 21 -43.70 -12.01 91.63
C GLU A 21 -43.87 -11.65 90.14
N LEU A 22 -45.05 -11.21 89.73
CA LEU A 22 -45.32 -10.79 88.37
C LEU A 22 -44.52 -9.53 88.00
N CYS A 23 -44.30 -8.61 88.95
CA CYS A 23 -43.41 -7.46 88.76
C CYS A 23 -41.93 -7.83 88.65
N ALA A 24 -41.45 -8.77 89.47
CA ALA A 24 -40.02 -9.12 89.52
C ALA A 24 -39.60 -10.07 88.39
N ASP A 25 -40.39 -11.12 88.16
CA ASP A 25 -40.00 -12.21 87.26
C ASP A 25 -40.59 -12.04 85.86
N ASP A 26 -41.82 -11.51 85.73
CA ASP A 26 -42.51 -11.40 84.45
C ASP A 26 -42.28 -10.04 83.74
N PHE A 27 -41.91 -8.96 84.45
CA PHE A 27 -41.60 -7.64 83.86
C PHE A 27 -40.11 -7.24 83.98
N GLY A 28 -39.35 -7.87 84.89
CA GLY A 28 -37.92 -7.61 85.07
C GLY A 28 -37.59 -6.33 85.85
N ASP A 29 -36.34 -6.22 86.31
CA ASP A 29 -35.85 -5.09 87.10
C ASP A 29 -35.18 -4.02 86.22
N ILE A 30 -35.64 -2.77 86.33
CA ILE A 30 -35.06 -1.60 85.66
C ILE A 30 -33.59 -1.37 86.03
N ALA A 31 -33.15 -1.80 87.22
CA ALA A 31 -31.76 -1.66 87.64
C ALA A 31 -30.78 -2.49 86.78
N ASN A 32 -31.30 -3.48 86.03
CA ASN A 32 -30.52 -4.31 85.12
C ASN A 32 -30.59 -3.85 83.66
N LEU A 33 -31.35 -2.78 83.36
CA LEU A 33 -31.30 -2.13 82.05
C LEU A 33 -29.92 -1.46 81.88
N SER A 34 -29.38 -1.48 80.65
CA SER A 34 -28.16 -0.74 80.36
C SER A 34 -28.35 0.74 80.71
N GLY A 35 -27.39 1.36 81.40
CA GLY A 35 -27.46 2.78 81.79
C GLY A 35 -27.51 3.77 80.61
N SER A 36 -27.45 3.28 79.37
CA SER A 36 -27.68 4.05 78.14
C SER A 36 -29.15 4.15 77.72
N ILE A 37 -30.08 3.52 78.43
CA ILE A 37 -31.53 3.58 78.22
C ILE A 37 -32.13 4.34 79.42
N VAL A 38 -32.83 5.45 79.20
CA VAL A 38 -33.33 6.35 80.27
C VAL A 38 -34.84 6.23 80.52
N ALA A 39 -35.54 5.46 79.68
CA ALA A 39 -36.96 5.21 79.82
C ALA A 39 -37.32 4.54 81.16
N THR A 40 -38.39 5.05 81.80
CA THR A 40 -38.85 4.60 83.13
C THR A 40 -39.91 3.50 83.07
N ASN A 41 -40.25 3.04 81.87
CA ASN A 41 -41.09 1.88 81.65
C ASN A 41 -40.55 1.04 80.48
N LEU A 42 -40.92 -0.23 80.47
CA LEU A 42 -40.41 -1.21 79.52
C LEU A 42 -40.80 -0.91 78.08
N VAL A 43 -41.99 -0.35 77.83
CA VAL A 43 -42.45 -0.05 76.47
C VAL A 43 -41.59 1.04 75.84
N ASP A 44 -41.29 2.09 76.60
CA ASP A 44 -40.44 3.18 76.14
C ASP A 44 -38.96 2.78 76.09
N ALA A 45 -38.48 1.93 77.00
CA ALA A 45 -37.13 1.37 76.96
C ALA A 45 -36.92 0.50 75.73
N MET A 46 -37.95 -0.25 75.36
CA MET A 46 -37.95 -1.07 74.16
C MET A 46 -37.94 -0.20 72.90
N ASN A 47 -38.66 0.94 72.87
CA ASN A 47 -38.59 1.92 71.78
C ASN A 47 -37.22 2.61 71.69
N GLU A 48 -36.59 2.93 72.82
CA GLU A 48 -35.27 3.56 72.88
C GLU A 48 -34.15 2.59 72.47
N THR A 49 -34.22 1.34 72.92
CA THR A 49 -33.32 0.26 72.47
C THR A 49 -33.49 -0.02 70.98
N ILE A 50 -34.71 0.07 70.45
CA ILE A 50 -34.98 -0.01 69.01
C ILE A 50 -34.31 1.14 68.25
N SER A 51 -34.22 2.35 68.81
CA SER A 51 -33.48 3.48 68.22
C SER A 51 -31.95 3.30 68.29
N ILE A 52 -31.42 2.72 69.38
CA ILE A 52 -29.98 2.52 69.60
C ILE A 52 -29.45 1.31 68.80
N ALA A 53 -30.26 0.25 68.67
CA ALA A 53 -29.88 -0.97 67.96
C ALA A 53 -30.07 -0.90 66.42
N THR A 54 -30.81 0.08 65.88
CA THR A 54 -31.04 0.25 64.43
C THR A 54 -30.00 1.12 63.72
N SER A 55 -28.98 1.64 64.41
CA SER A 55 -27.96 2.54 63.86
C SER A 55 -26.53 2.00 64.16
N THR A 56 -26.29 0.77 63.72
CA THR A 56 -25.03 0.01 63.77
C THR A 56 -23.76 0.84 63.54
N ALA A 57 -22.64 0.37 64.12
CA ALA A 57 -21.32 1.00 64.01
C ALA A 57 -21.06 1.49 62.58
N GLY A 58 -20.89 2.81 62.45
CA GLY A 58 -20.56 3.40 61.16
C GLY A 58 -19.32 2.76 60.56
N TRP A 59 -19.20 2.83 59.25
CA TRP A 59 -18.02 2.33 58.53
C TRP A 59 -17.23 3.51 57.96
N THR A 60 -15.93 3.32 57.75
CA THR A 60 -15.06 4.36 57.22
C THR A 60 -14.82 4.13 55.73
N ILE A 61 -14.96 5.16 54.92
CA ILE A 61 -14.47 5.18 53.53
C ILE A 61 -13.12 5.87 53.49
N GLU A 62 -12.23 5.37 52.63
CA GLU A 62 -10.92 5.95 52.37
C GLU A 62 -10.71 6.06 50.86
N ASP A 63 -10.16 7.18 50.39
CA ASP A 63 -9.76 7.33 48.99
C ASP A 63 -8.30 6.89 48.75
N SER A 64 -7.84 6.95 47.50
CA SER A 64 -6.46 6.60 47.15
C SER A 64 -5.40 7.58 47.70
N SER A 65 -5.84 8.70 48.30
CA SER A 65 -4.98 9.70 48.94
C SER A 65 -4.93 9.58 50.47
N SER A 66 -5.56 8.54 51.05
CA SER A 66 -5.67 8.28 52.49
C SER A 66 -6.58 9.25 53.26
N THR A 67 -7.49 9.95 52.58
CA THR A 67 -8.52 10.76 53.24
C THR A 67 -9.64 9.84 53.74
N GLN A 68 -9.93 9.88 55.05
CA GLN A 68 -10.94 9.02 55.68
C GLN A 68 -12.22 9.80 56.05
N GLN A 69 -13.38 9.20 55.80
CA GLN A 69 -14.68 9.72 56.23
C GLN A 69 -15.51 8.63 56.92
N ILE A 70 -16.07 8.93 58.09
CA ILE A 70 -16.95 8.00 58.83
C ILE A 70 -18.39 8.20 58.36
N ILE A 71 -19.05 7.13 57.93
CA ILE A 71 -20.48 7.08 57.64
C ILE A 71 -21.18 6.46 58.84
N GLY A 72 -21.81 7.30 59.67
CA GLY A 72 -22.51 6.85 60.88
C GLY A 72 -23.77 6.03 60.58
N GLY A 73 -24.26 5.28 61.58
CA GLY A 73 -25.54 4.60 61.47
C GLY A 73 -26.67 5.58 61.15
N GLY A 74 -27.54 5.20 60.20
CA GLY A 74 -28.60 6.08 59.68
C GLY A 74 -28.17 7.10 58.61
N ASN A 75 -26.87 7.24 58.29
CA ASN A 75 -26.43 8.05 57.15
C ASN A 75 -26.46 7.27 55.83
N ILE A 76 -26.61 7.99 54.71
CA ILE A 76 -26.65 7.42 53.35
C ILE A 76 -25.38 7.81 52.59
N LEU A 77 -24.61 6.81 52.14
CA LEU A 77 -23.59 7.03 51.11
C LEU A 77 -24.26 7.20 49.75
N ARG A 78 -23.99 8.32 49.07
CA ARG A 78 -24.45 8.58 47.70
C ARG A 78 -23.26 8.46 46.76
N VAL A 79 -23.21 7.39 45.98
CA VAL A 79 -22.25 7.22 44.89
C VAL A 79 -22.89 7.77 43.63
N LEU A 80 -22.41 8.93 43.18
CA LEU A 80 -22.95 9.66 42.03
C LEU A 80 -21.91 9.69 40.91
N GLY A 81 -22.37 9.59 39.67
CA GLY A 81 -21.60 9.88 38.47
C GLY A 81 -22.44 10.74 37.53
N SER A 82 -21.77 11.49 36.66
CA SER A 82 -22.37 12.13 35.49
C SER A 82 -22.68 11.09 34.41
N SER A 83 -23.42 11.49 33.37
CA SER A 83 -23.56 10.64 32.19
C SER A 83 -22.18 10.26 31.65
N ASN A 84 -21.99 8.98 31.37
CA ASN A 84 -20.76 8.39 30.82
C ASN A 84 -19.57 8.22 31.80
N GLU A 85 -19.81 8.29 33.11
CA GLU A 85 -18.79 8.02 34.15
C GLU A 85 -18.97 6.63 34.78
N ILE A 86 -20.04 6.42 35.56
CA ILE A 86 -20.30 5.15 36.27
C ILE A 86 -21.79 4.80 36.31
N GLU A 87 -22.09 3.50 36.43
CA GLU A 87 -23.38 2.97 36.87
C GLU A 87 -23.21 2.31 38.23
N ALA A 88 -23.88 2.84 39.26
CA ALA A 88 -23.80 2.32 40.63
C ALA A 88 -25.14 1.69 41.03
N VAL A 89 -25.11 0.43 41.50
CA VAL A 89 -26.30 -0.33 41.92
C VAL A 89 -26.07 -0.87 43.33
N VAL A 90 -27.04 -0.63 44.21
CA VAL A 90 -27.09 -1.25 45.55
C VAL A 90 -28.03 -2.46 45.48
N SER A 91 -27.55 -3.62 45.91
CA SER A 91 -28.31 -4.87 45.94
C SER A 91 -28.18 -5.58 47.29
N ALA A 92 -29.20 -6.34 47.66
CA ALA A 92 -29.12 -7.21 48.83
C ALA A 92 -28.17 -8.39 48.57
N THR A 93 -27.37 -8.85 49.54
CA THR A 93 -27.13 -8.26 50.87
C THR A 93 -25.84 -7.42 50.82
N ASP A 94 -25.89 -6.19 51.36
CA ASP A 94 -24.74 -5.31 51.59
C ASP A 94 -23.75 -5.16 50.41
N THR A 95 -24.27 -5.13 49.17
CA THR A 95 -23.44 -5.07 47.95
C THR A 95 -23.66 -3.75 47.22
N LEU A 96 -22.56 -3.06 46.91
CA LEU A 96 -22.51 -1.96 45.97
C LEU A 96 -21.70 -2.42 44.74
N THR A 97 -22.36 -2.49 43.58
CA THR A 97 -21.70 -2.74 42.29
C THR A 97 -21.48 -1.41 41.58
N ILE A 98 -20.25 -1.16 41.13
CA ILE A 98 -19.89 0.01 40.31
C ILE A 98 -19.39 -0.52 38.96
N GLY A 99 -20.09 -0.14 37.88
CA GLY A 99 -19.74 -0.47 36.50
C GLY A 99 -19.57 0.77 35.64
N LEU A 100 -19.22 0.55 34.37
CA LEU A 100 -19.23 1.59 33.35
C LEU A 100 -20.53 1.52 32.53
N PRO A 101 -21.11 2.66 32.15
CA PRO A 101 -22.21 2.69 31.19
C PRO A 101 -21.76 2.26 29.78
N ASN A 102 -22.72 2.03 28.88
CA ASN A 102 -22.46 1.65 27.48
C ASN A 102 -21.63 2.69 26.70
N ALA A 103 -21.68 3.96 27.11
CA ALA A 103 -20.89 5.04 26.53
C ALA A 103 -20.02 5.65 27.63
N VAL A 104 -18.71 5.69 27.42
CA VAL A 104 -17.75 6.28 28.37
C VAL A 104 -16.99 7.39 27.66
N SER A 105 -16.85 8.54 28.30
CA SER A 105 -16.11 9.68 27.75
C SER A 105 -14.76 9.83 28.44
N VAL A 106 -13.67 9.61 27.71
CA VAL A 106 -12.30 9.81 28.20
C VAL A 106 -11.75 11.10 27.59
N THR A 107 -11.50 12.12 28.41
CA THR A 107 -11.09 13.46 27.94
C THR A 107 -9.57 13.64 27.89
N THR A 108 -8.79 12.72 28.46
CA THR A 108 -7.34 12.80 28.56
C THR A 108 -6.66 11.67 27.77
N SER A 109 -6.57 10.46 28.36
CA SER A 109 -5.88 9.31 27.77
C SER A 109 -6.43 7.99 28.29
N LEU A 110 -6.46 6.98 27.42
CA LEU A 110 -6.66 5.59 27.79
C LEU A 110 -5.33 4.85 27.71
N THR A 111 -4.82 4.36 28.84
CA THR A 111 -3.62 3.53 28.89
C THR A 111 -4.04 2.07 29.07
N ALA A 112 -4.04 1.30 27.97
CA ALA A 112 -4.38 -0.12 27.99
C ALA A 112 -3.42 -0.88 27.07
N PRO A 113 -3.04 -2.13 27.43
CA PRO A 113 -2.18 -2.94 26.57
C PRO A 113 -2.86 -3.34 25.26
N ASN A 114 -4.20 -3.43 25.26
CA ASN A 114 -5.01 -3.73 24.08
C ASN A 114 -6.28 -2.88 24.10
N LEU A 115 -6.71 -2.44 22.93
CA LEU A 115 -8.01 -1.80 22.71
C LEU A 115 -8.81 -2.64 21.73
N SER A 116 -9.80 -3.40 22.23
CA SER A 116 -10.75 -4.14 21.40
C SER A 116 -11.99 -3.29 21.18
N THR A 117 -12.24 -2.87 19.94
CA THR A 117 -13.38 -2.02 19.58
C THR A 117 -13.99 -2.51 18.27
N GLY A 118 -15.28 -2.24 18.05
CA GLY A 118 -15.91 -2.56 16.77
C GLY A 118 -15.46 -1.61 15.67
N THR A 119 -15.60 -0.30 15.90
CA THR A 119 -15.12 0.75 14.99
C THR A 119 -14.30 1.75 15.78
N LEU A 120 -13.11 2.08 15.25
CA LEU A 120 -12.26 3.14 15.76
C LEU A 120 -12.39 4.37 14.85
N SER A 121 -12.86 5.49 15.39
CA SER A 121 -12.92 6.78 14.69
C SER A 121 -11.94 7.75 15.34
N ILE A 122 -11.10 8.40 14.53
CA ILE A 122 -10.03 9.31 14.99
C ILE A 122 -10.21 10.66 14.29
N THR A 123 -10.77 11.65 14.98
CA THR A 123 -11.17 12.93 14.37
C THR A 123 -10.00 13.91 14.18
N ASN A 124 -9.06 13.94 15.13
CA ASN A 124 -7.93 14.91 15.13
C ASN A 124 -6.57 14.25 14.81
N GLY A 125 -6.62 13.02 14.29
CA GLY A 125 -5.61 12.34 13.48
C GLY A 125 -4.15 12.34 13.94
N SER A 126 -3.74 11.27 14.62
CA SER A 126 -2.39 10.70 14.52
C SER A 126 -2.43 9.26 15.03
N ILE A 127 -1.80 8.33 14.31
CA ILE A 127 -1.52 6.98 14.78
C ILE A 127 0.00 6.85 14.71
N THR A 128 0.63 6.62 15.85
CA THR A 128 2.08 6.45 15.93
C THR A 128 2.35 5.11 16.58
N ASP A 129 3.25 4.35 15.98
CA ASP A 129 3.83 3.18 16.62
C ASP A 129 5.34 3.42 16.78
N SER A 130 5.82 3.31 18.02
CA SER A 130 7.21 3.59 18.37
C SER A 130 8.13 2.39 18.17
N ASN A 131 7.58 1.16 18.12
CA ASN A 131 8.37 -0.07 18.24
C ASN A 131 8.02 -1.19 17.23
N GLY A 132 7.14 -0.96 16.26
CA GLY A 132 6.72 -2.01 15.32
C GLY A 132 6.10 -1.50 14.01
N THR A 133 4.97 -2.10 13.64
CA THR A 133 4.19 -1.75 12.46
C THR A 133 2.73 -1.47 12.82
N ILE A 134 2.10 -0.56 12.07
CA ILE A 134 0.64 -0.45 12.03
C ILE A 134 0.15 -1.44 10.98
N SER A 135 -0.43 -2.56 11.43
CA SER A 135 -0.96 -3.61 10.55
C SER A 135 -2.47 -3.46 10.38
N PHE A 136 -2.94 -3.62 9.15
CA PHE A 136 -4.36 -3.78 8.81
C PHE A 136 -4.69 -5.24 8.47
N GLY A 137 -3.82 -6.21 8.78
CA GLY A 137 -4.04 -7.61 8.41
C GLY A 137 -4.19 -7.77 6.89
N ASP A 138 -5.30 -8.39 6.48
CA ASP A 138 -5.69 -8.58 5.07
C ASP A 138 -6.69 -7.50 4.60
N GLU A 139 -6.92 -6.45 5.40
CA GLU A 139 -7.84 -5.36 5.08
C GLU A 139 -7.21 -4.28 4.19
N ASN A 140 -8.07 -3.60 3.43
CA ASN A 140 -7.67 -2.51 2.55
C ASN A 140 -7.46 -1.19 3.33
N LEU A 141 -6.34 -0.51 3.09
CA LEU A 141 -6.21 0.91 3.40
C LEU A 141 -6.84 1.75 2.28
N THR A 142 -8.04 2.28 2.52
CA THR A 142 -8.70 3.22 1.60
C THR A 142 -8.50 4.65 2.08
N THR A 143 -7.88 5.50 1.26
CA THR A 143 -7.70 6.93 1.55
C THR A 143 -8.02 7.76 0.31
N THR A 144 -8.58 8.95 0.50
CA THR A 144 -8.76 9.96 -0.56
C THR A 144 -7.60 10.95 -0.61
N GLY A 145 -6.70 10.90 0.39
CA GLY A 145 -5.52 11.75 0.49
C GLY A 145 -4.27 11.11 -0.08
N THR A 146 -3.13 11.73 0.20
CA THR A 146 -1.81 11.27 -0.23
C THR A 146 -1.22 10.29 0.80
N VAL A 147 -0.63 9.19 0.32
CA VAL A 147 0.26 8.35 1.14
C VAL A 147 1.70 8.77 0.88
N THR A 148 2.39 9.25 1.92
CA THR A 148 3.82 9.57 1.85
C THR A 148 4.58 8.52 2.64
N ALA A 149 5.54 7.87 1.98
CA ALA A 149 6.42 6.89 2.60
C ALA A 149 7.83 7.04 2.05
N ALA A 150 8.85 6.74 2.87
CA ALA A 150 10.23 6.69 2.38
C ALA A 150 10.41 5.56 1.35
N ASN A 151 9.78 4.41 1.60
CA ASN A 151 9.73 3.27 0.68
C ASN A 151 8.28 2.82 0.54
N PHE A 152 7.85 2.59 -0.70
CA PHE A 152 6.60 1.90 -0.99
C PHE A 152 6.93 0.52 -1.57
N VAL A 153 6.59 -0.54 -0.85
CA VAL A 153 6.86 -1.93 -1.26
C VAL A 153 5.54 -2.65 -1.45
N ASN A 154 5.25 -3.05 -2.69
CA ASN A 154 4.15 -3.97 -2.97
C ASN A 154 4.73 -5.38 -3.16
N THR A 155 4.33 -6.31 -2.29
CA THR A 155 4.74 -7.71 -2.34
C THR A 155 3.74 -8.61 -3.08
N GLY A 156 2.58 -8.07 -3.47
CA GLY A 156 1.61 -8.74 -4.32
C GLY A 156 2.06 -8.82 -5.79
N THR A 157 1.27 -9.48 -6.63
CA THR A 157 1.64 -9.76 -8.03
C THR A 157 1.39 -8.59 -8.98
N THR A 158 0.30 -7.84 -8.81
CA THR A 158 -0.11 -6.75 -9.72
C THR A 158 -0.44 -5.48 -8.93
N SER A 159 0.08 -4.34 -9.39
CA SER A 159 -0.31 -3.01 -8.92
C SER A 159 -1.09 -2.30 -10.03
N THR A 160 -2.23 -1.70 -9.71
CA THR A 160 -2.89 -0.74 -10.61
C THR A 160 -2.57 0.65 -10.13
N LEU A 161 -1.86 1.42 -10.95
CA LEU A 161 -1.46 2.79 -10.65
C LEU A 161 -2.04 3.72 -11.73
N GLY A 162 -2.24 4.99 -11.36
CA GLY A 162 -2.54 6.03 -12.33
C GLY A 162 -1.27 6.48 -13.06
N THR A 163 -1.08 7.79 -13.19
CA THR A 163 0.19 8.34 -13.67
C THR A 163 1.31 8.03 -12.66
N ILE A 164 2.43 7.53 -13.18
CA ILE A 164 3.65 7.29 -12.41
C ILE A 164 4.68 8.33 -12.86
N GLU A 165 5.11 9.19 -11.93
CA GLU A 165 6.23 10.11 -12.14
C GLU A 165 7.46 9.60 -11.38
N ILE A 166 8.60 9.55 -12.06
CA ILE A 166 9.86 9.06 -11.50
C ILE A 166 10.95 10.11 -11.78
N SER A 167 11.37 10.82 -10.73
CA SER A 167 12.40 11.87 -10.83
C SER A 167 13.77 11.34 -10.41
N GLY A 168 14.74 11.32 -11.34
CA GLY A 168 16.14 11.00 -11.04
C GLY A 168 16.46 9.54 -10.73
N ASN A 169 15.63 8.57 -11.14
CA ASN A 169 15.78 7.17 -10.73
C ASN A 169 15.85 6.17 -11.89
N THR A 170 16.18 4.92 -11.52
CA THR A 170 16.19 3.73 -12.36
C THR A 170 14.85 3.02 -12.31
N ILE A 171 14.39 2.52 -13.46
CA ILE A 171 13.33 1.51 -13.54
C ILE A 171 14.02 0.17 -13.82
N ARG A 172 13.81 -0.82 -12.96
CA ARG A 172 14.38 -2.17 -13.12
C ARG A 172 13.38 -3.23 -12.66
N SER A 173 13.39 -4.40 -13.31
CA SER A 173 12.86 -5.63 -12.72
C SER A 173 13.98 -6.32 -11.94
N VAL A 174 13.63 -6.93 -10.81
CA VAL A 174 14.55 -7.71 -9.95
C VAL A 174 14.26 -9.21 -10.00
N ASP A 175 13.13 -9.58 -10.56
CA ASP A 175 12.55 -10.92 -10.64
C ASP A 175 12.37 -11.43 -12.08
N SER A 176 12.68 -10.58 -13.07
CA SER A 176 12.67 -10.88 -14.50
C SER A 176 13.89 -10.27 -15.20
N THR A 177 14.17 -10.72 -16.42
CA THR A 177 15.22 -10.18 -17.29
C THR A 177 14.79 -8.93 -18.04
N GLU A 178 13.50 -8.56 -17.99
CA GLU A 178 12.91 -7.50 -18.83
C GLU A 178 11.95 -6.59 -18.05
N VAL A 179 11.86 -5.34 -18.49
CA VAL A 179 10.76 -4.42 -18.16
C VAL A 179 9.81 -4.39 -19.35
N ASN A 180 8.60 -4.90 -19.17
CA ASN A 180 7.60 -4.96 -20.23
C ASN A 180 6.75 -3.69 -20.26
N ILE A 181 6.62 -3.08 -21.43
CA ILE A 181 5.73 -1.95 -21.70
C ILE A 181 4.80 -2.41 -22.83
N ASN A 182 3.54 -2.66 -22.49
CA ASN A 182 2.57 -3.21 -23.46
C ASN A 182 2.04 -2.15 -24.43
N ASP A 183 2.21 -0.87 -24.09
CA ASP A 183 1.86 0.29 -24.91
C ASP A 183 3.11 0.92 -25.54
N GLY A 184 2.94 2.05 -26.22
CA GLY A 184 4.06 2.81 -26.78
C GLY A 184 4.99 3.37 -25.70
N LEU A 185 6.30 3.31 -25.98
CA LEU A 185 7.33 3.99 -25.19
C LEU A 185 7.75 5.29 -25.88
N ARG A 186 7.56 6.43 -25.22
CA ARG A 186 8.07 7.73 -25.69
C ARG A 186 9.28 8.17 -24.87
N ILE A 187 10.39 8.43 -25.56
CA ILE A 187 11.64 8.89 -24.96
C ILE A 187 11.93 10.29 -25.50
N GLN A 188 11.96 11.29 -24.62
CA GLN A 188 12.26 12.67 -25.02
C GLN A 188 13.77 12.90 -25.17
N GLY A 189 14.58 12.14 -24.45
CA GLY A 189 16.04 12.14 -24.56
C GLY A 189 16.53 11.06 -25.52
N THR A 190 17.65 10.43 -25.15
CA THR A 190 18.26 9.34 -25.93
C THR A 190 17.91 7.97 -25.36
N LEU A 191 17.69 6.99 -26.23
CA LEU A 191 17.73 5.57 -25.85
C LEU A 191 19.19 5.10 -25.84
N LYS A 192 19.68 4.58 -24.70
CA LYS A 192 21.00 3.95 -24.58
C LYS A 192 20.80 2.46 -24.34
N THR A 193 21.08 1.63 -25.33
CA THR A 193 20.93 0.18 -25.25
C THR A 193 22.09 -0.53 -25.94
N ASN A 194 22.34 -1.78 -25.56
CA ASN A 194 23.28 -2.64 -26.28
C ASN A 194 22.66 -3.20 -27.56
N ALA A 195 21.35 -3.43 -27.55
CA ALA A 195 20.59 -3.95 -28.69
C ALA A 195 19.16 -3.39 -28.68
N ILE A 196 18.53 -3.40 -29.86
CA ILE A 196 17.10 -3.20 -30.05
C ILE A 196 16.64 -4.41 -30.85
N ASN A 197 15.79 -5.23 -30.25
CA ASN A 197 15.29 -6.47 -30.86
C ASN A 197 13.78 -6.41 -31.00
N PRO A 198 13.21 -7.02 -32.06
CA PRO A 198 11.77 -7.18 -32.15
C PRO A 198 11.28 -8.11 -31.05
N ARG A 199 10.10 -7.82 -30.48
CA ARG A 199 9.43 -8.72 -29.53
C ARG A 199 9.00 -10.04 -30.20
N SER A 200 8.69 -9.97 -31.48
CA SER A 200 8.31 -11.10 -32.33
C SER A 200 8.66 -10.79 -33.79
N GLY A 201 9.03 -11.80 -34.57
CA GLY A 201 9.49 -11.60 -35.95
C GLY A 201 10.98 -11.30 -36.03
N SER A 202 11.43 -10.79 -37.18
CA SER A 202 12.85 -10.60 -37.48
C SER A 202 13.28 -9.13 -37.57
N ASP A 203 12.33 -8.20 -37.73
CA ASP A 203 12.62 -6.81 -38.07
C ASP A 203 12.18 -5.82 -37.00
N VAL A 204 12.99 -4.79 -36.78
CA VAL A 204 12.60 -3.59 -36.03
C VAL A 204 11.94 -2.63 -37.01
N ASP A 205 10.62 -2.49 -36.89
CA ASP A 205 9.83 -1.57 -37.72
C ASP A 205 9.83 -0.14 -37.13
N PHE A 206 10.27 0.83 -37.92
CA PHE A 206 10.25 2.27 -37.59
C PHE A 206 9.01 2.99 -38.16
N GLY A 207 8.10 2.25 -38.80
CA GLY A 207 6.94 2.77 -39.50
C GLY A 207 7.32 3.67 -40.67
N SER A 208 6.50 4.67 -40.98
CA SER A 208 6.76 5.67 -42.03
C SER A 208 7.79 6.74 -41.63
N SER A 209 8.68 6.44 -40.68
CA SER A 209 9.67 7.38 -40.16
C SER A 209 11.01 7.20 -40.87
N ASN A 210 11.68 8.31 -41.15
CA ASN A 210 13.06 8.27 -41.64
C ASN A 210 14.02 7.89 -40.50
N LEU A 211 14.97 7.00 -40.78
CA LEU A 211 16.10 6.73 -39.89
C LEU A 211 17.22 7.75 -40.18
N THR A 212 17.53 8.60 -39.19
CA THR A 212 18.63 9.57 -39.30
C THR A 212 19.77 9.18 -38.36
N THR A 213 20.98 9.08 -38.90
CA THR A 213 22.20 8.81 -38.13
C THR A 213 23.36 9.66 -38.65
N SER A 214 24.23 10.10 -37.75
CA SER A 214 25.50 10.73 -38.13
C SER A 214 26.62 9.70 -38.36
N GLY A 215 26.38 8.44 -38.00
CA GLY A 215 27.29 7.31 -38.22
C GLY A 215 26.88 6.47 -39.42
N SER A 216 27.54 5.32 -39.58
CA SER A 216 27.23 4.36 -40.64
C SER A 216 26.11 3.41 -40.23
N PHE A 217 25.35 2.91 -41.22
CA PHE A 217 24.56 1.70 -41.05
C PHE A 217 25.49 0.49 -41.21
N TYR A 218 25.65 -0.31 -40.16
CA TYR A 218 26.51 -1.48 -40.15
C TYR A 218 25.67 -2.75 -40.16
N THR A 219 25.80 -3.55 -41.22
CA THR A 219 25.16 -4.86 -41.36
C THR A 219 26.16 -5.97 -41.03
N SER A 220 25.89 -6.81 -40.03
CA SER A 220 26.83 -7.85 -39.58
C SER A 220 26.75 -9.15 -40.39
N ASN A 221 27.91 -9.72 -40.77
CA ASN A 221 28.19 -11.02 -41.42
C ASN A 221 27.49 -11.31 -42.77
N GLY A 222 28.12 -12.17 -43.58
CA GLY A 222 28.06 -12.24 -45.07
C GLY A 222 26.73 -12.46 -45.81
N SER A 223 25.58 -12.35 -45.14
CA SER A 223 24.26 -12.29 -45.78
C SER A 223 23.51 -10.98 -45.51
N GLY A 224 24.03 -10.10 -44.65
CA GLY A 224 23.44 -8.80 -44.37
C GLY A 224 23.62 -7.81 -45.52
N GLY A 225 22.68 -6.89 -45.67
CA GLY A 225 22.72 -5.85 -46.69
C GLY A 225 21.64 -4.80 -46.46
N ILE A 226 21.49 -3.89 -47.42
CA ILE A 226 20.36 -2.97 -47.47
C ILE A 226 19.36 -3.55 -48.48
N ILE A 227 18.17 -3.88 -47.99
CA ILE A 227 17.11 -4.49 -48.77
C ILE A 227 16.11 -3.40 -49.15
N PHE A 228 15.75 -3.37 -50.43
CA PHE A 228 14.73 -2.48 -50.97
C PHE A 228 13.57 -3.31 -51.49
N GLU A 229 12.40 -3.03 -50.93
CA GLU A 229 11.13 -3.45 -51.52
C GLU A 229 10.83 -2.63 -52.78
N GLY A 230 10.15 -3.28 -53.73
CA GLY A 230 9.57 -2.59 -54.88
C GLY A 230 8.36 -1.72 -54.50
N SER A 231 7.77 -1.04 -55.49
CA SER A 231 6.51 -0.30 -55.28
C SER A 231 5.33 -1.21 -54.95
N THR A 232 5.45 -2.52 -55.22
CA THR A 232 4.48 -3.55 -54.88
C THR A 232 5.10 -4.49 -53.86
N PRO A 233 4.53 -4.59 -52.64
CA PRO A 233 4.96 -5.60 -51.69
C PRO A 233 4.66 -7.00 -52.25
N ASP A 234 5.71 -7.76 -52.51
CA ASP A 234 5.62 -9.15 -52.92
C ASP A 234 6.71 -9.98 -52.22
N GLY A 235 7.32 -10.94 -52.91
CA GLY A 235 8.42 -11.74 -52.35
C GLY A 235 9.70 -11.60 -53.17
N PHE A 236 9.86 -10.47 -53.87
CA PHE A 236 11.01 -10.16 -54.71
C PHE A 236 11.65 -8.84 -54.26
N GLU A 237 12.84 -8.95 -53.68
CA GLU A 237 13.56 -7.80 -53.14
C GLU A 237 14.86 -7.51 -53.90
N THR A 238 15.30 -6.25 -53.87
CA THR A 238 16.64 -5.87 -54.34
C THR A 238 17.56 -5.66 -53.14
N THR A 239 18.66 -6.40 -53.10
CA THR A 239 19.63 -6.31 -52.00
C THR A 239 20.93 -5.68 -52.47
N ILE A 240 21.35 -4.61 -51.79
CA ILE A 240 22.74 -4.12 -51.86
C ILE A 240 23.55 -4.82 -50.78
N ALA A 241 24.50 -5.65 -51.20
CA ALA A 241 25.41 -6.38 -50.31
C ALA A 241 26.84 -6.33 -50.86
N ALA A 242 27.81 -6.46 -49.96
CA ALA A 242 29.21 -6.66 -50.32
C ALA A 242 29.52 -8.16 -50.34
N THR A 243 30.24 -8.61 -51.37
CA THR A 243 31.01 -9.86 -51.27
C THR A 243 32.16 -9.66 -50.29
N ASP A 244 32.67 -10.74 -49.70
CA ASP A 244 33.80 -10.68 -48.76
C ASP A 244 34.93 -9.77 -49.28
N PRO A 245 35.14 -8.60 -48.67
CA PRO A 245 36.14 -7.66 -49.14
C PRO A 245 37.54 -8.18 -48.77
N THR A 246 38.47 -8.15 -49.72
CA THR A 246 39.88 -8.56 -49.46
C THR A 246 40.73 -7.47 -48.81
N ALA A 247 40.16 -6.27 -48.66
CA ALA A 247 40.70 -5.10 -47.98
C ALA A 247 39.56 -4.08 -47.79
N ASP A 248 39.76 -3.06 -46.96
CA ASP A 248 38.79 -1.97 -46.82
C ASP A 248 38.50 -1.32 -48.18
N ARG A 249 37.22 -1.29 -48.56
CA ARG A 249 36.75 -0.66 -49.80
C ARG A 249 35.82 0.51 -49.47
N THR A 250 35.92 1.56 -50.27
CA THR A 250 34.99 2.69 -50.22
C THR A 250 34.41 2.88 -51.61
N ILE A 251 33.08 2.93 -51.70
CA ILE A 251 32.34 3.36 -52.88
C ILE A 251 31.82 4.76 -52.56
N THR A 252 32.24 5.76 -53.34
CA THR A 252 31.77 7.14 -53.16
C THR A 252 30.66 7.42 -54.17
N ILE A 253 29.50 7.85 -53.69
CA ILE A 253 28.41 8.31 -54.55
C ILE A 253 28.67 9.80 -54.87
N PRO A 254 28.82 10.17 -56.15
CA PRO A 254 28.98 11.56 -56.55
C PRO A 254 27.73 12.39 -56.26
N ASN A 255 27.89 13.72 -56.15
CA ASN A 255 26.77 14.65 -55.98
C ASN A 255 26.04 14.89 -57.30
N GLU A 256 25.37 13.86 -57.81
CA GLU A 256 24.62 13.89 -59.06
C GLU A 256 23.39 12.99 -58.97
N THR A 257 22.37 13.29 -59.78
CA THR A 257 21.22 12.41 -59.94
C THR A 257 21.54 11.37 -61.01
N GLY A 258 21.19 10.11 -60.76
CA GLY A 258 21.40 9.03 -61.71
C GLY A 258 20.87 7.70 -61.20
N THR A 259 21.19 6.65 -61.93
CA THR A 259 20.85 5.26 -61.57
C THR A 259 22.13 4.51 -61.25
N LEU A 260 22.08 3.62 -60.26
CA LEU A 260 23.16 2.65 -60.05
C LEU A 260 23.16 1.64 -61.20
N ILE A 261 24.20 1.67 -62.03
CA ILE A 261 24.34 0.76 -63.17
C ILE A 261 24.93 -0.57 -62.70
N THR A 262 24.28 -1.68 -63.07
CA THR A 262 24.76 -3.05 -62.82
C THR A 262 25.07 -3.76 -64.14
N THR A 263 25.75 -4.90 -64.11
CA THR A 263 26.12 -5.66 -65.31
C THR A 263 24.92 -6.18 -66.12
N GLY A 264 23.71 -6.17 -65.56
CA GLY A 264 22.47 -6.49 -66.27
C GLY A 264 21.80 -5.28 -66.93
N SER A 265 22.31 -4.06 -66.73
CA SER A 265 21.76 -2.86 -67.35
C SER A 265 22.11 -2.82 -68.84
N ILE A 266 21.10 -2.71 -69.71
CA ILE A 266 21.26 -2.66 -71.17
C ILE A 266 21.16 -1.20 -71.62
N ASP A 267 22.09 -0.75 -72.46
CA ASP A 267 22.14 0.61 -73.04
C ASP A 267 22.11 1.76 -72.01
N ALA A 268 22.53 1.50 -70.77
CA ALA A 268 22.42 2.47 -69.68
C ALA A 268 23.61 3.45 -69.60
N VAL A 269 24.76 3.11 -70.20
CA VAL A 269 25.91 4.01 -70.33
C VAL A 269 25.80 4.71 -71.69
N THR A 270 25.52 6.01 -71.67
CA THR A 270 25.43 6.84 -72.88
C THR A 270 26.79 7.42 -73.26
N GLU A 271 26.94 7.89 -74.50
CA GLU A 271 28.18 8.55 -74.96
C GLU A 271 28.57 9.75 -74.07
N ASP A 272 27.59 10.49 -73.55
CA ASP A 272 27.83 11.63 -72.66
C ASP A 272 28.41 11.23 -71.29
N MET A 273 28.20 9.98 -70.85
CA MET A 273 28.79 9.44 -69.61
C MET A 273 30.25 9.02 -69.80
N MET A 274 30.72 8.97 -71.04
CA MET A 274 32.05 8.53 -71.40
C MET A 274 32.93 9.75 -71.69
N ALA A 275 33.99 9.94 -70.89
CA ALA A 275 34.98 10.96 -71.20
C ALA A 275 35.66 10.69 -72.55
N ASN A 276 36.17 11.73 -73.22
CA ASN A 276 37.04 11.56 -74.39
C ASN A 276 38.17 10.59 -74.06
N ASP A 277 38.46 9.67 -74.98
CA ASP A 277 39.48 8.64 -74.84
C ASP A 277 39.27 7.67 -73.64
N SER A 278 38.06 7.60 -73.07
CA SER A 278 37.75 6.68 -71.95
C SER A 278 37.74 5.20 -72.35
N ILE A 279 37.55 4.90 -73.63
CA ILE A 279 37.62 3.56 -74.20
C ILE A 279 38.70 3.55 -75.28
N SER A 280 39.78 2.82 -75.02
CA SER A 280 40.81 2.55 -76.00
C SER A 280 40.56 1.19 -76.67
N SER A 281 41.44 0.82 -77.61
CA SER A 281 41.40 -0.51 -78.21
C SER A 281 41.60 -1.63 -77.19
N ALA A 282 42.17 -1.36 -76.00
CA ALA A 282 42.36 -2.36 -74.96
C ALA A 282 41.04 -2.76 -74.27
N GLU A 283 40.07 -1.85 -74.22
CA GLU A 283 38.76 -2.04 -73.59
C GLU A 283 37.72 -2.60 -74.57
N LEU A 284 38.00 -2.65 -75.88
CA LEU A 284 37.12 -3.28 -76.87
C LEU A 284 37.19 -4.81 -76.75
N LYS A 285 36.04 -5.46 -76.52
CA LYS A 285 35.95 -6.92 -76.51
C LYS A 285 36.24 -7.48 -77.91
N ALA A 286 37.13 -8.47 -78.00
CA ALA A 286 37.50 -9.15 -79.24
C ALA A 286 37.91 -8.19 -80.38
N VAL A 287 38.90 -7.32 -80.12
CA VAL A 287 39.40 -6.31 -81.07
C VAL A 287 39.67 -6.90 -82.45
N VAL A 288 39.00 -6.37 -83.47
CA VAL A 288 39.34 -6.60 -84.88
C VAL A 288 40.07 -5.37 -85.40
N GLN A 289 41.12 -5.62 -86.18
CA GLN A 289 41.92 -4.56 -86.80
C GLN A 289 41.65 -4.53 -88.29
N LEU A 290 41.30 -3.34 -88.79
CA LEU A 290 41.35 -3.04 -90.21
C LEU A 290 42.56 -2.14 -90.46
N VAL A 291 43.57 -2.68 -91.13
CA VAL A 291 44.75 -1.92 -91.54
C VAL A 291 44.56 -1.46 -92.97
N ILE A 292 44.59 -0.16 -93.19
CA ILE A 292 44.47 0.47 -94.51
C ILE A 292 45.89 0.69 -95.04
N TYR A 293 46.23 0.06 -96.16
CA TYR A 293 47.52 0.21 -96.84
C TYR A 293 47.41 1.14 -98.04
N ASN A 294 48.47 1.91 -98.35
CA ASN A 294 48.56 2.65 -99.62
C ASN A 294 48.99 1.73 -100.78
N SER A 295 49.03 2.26 -102.01
CA SER A 295 49.47 1.53 -103.21
C SER A 295 50.92 1.03 -103.16
N SER A 296 51.71 1.48 -102.19
CA SER A 296 53.08 1.05 -101.93
C SER A 296 53.18 0.00 -100.81
N GLY A 297 52.05 -0.47 -100.26
CA GLY A 297 52.02 -1.49 -99.21
C GLY A 297 52.36 -0.97 -97.80
N VAL A 298 52.39 0.35 -97.59
CA VAL A 298 52.63 0.95 -96.27
C VAL A 298 51.30 1.21 -95.57
N ALA A 299 51.19 0.80 -94.31
CA ALA A 299 50.01 1.06 -93.48
C ALA A 299 49.85 2.58 -93.23
N VAL A 300 48.66 3.11 -93.50
CA VAL A 300 48.34 4.55 -93.38
C VAL A 300 47.40 4.80 -92.19
N LYS A 301 46.54 3.83 -91.86
CA LYS A 301 45.63 3.92 -90.72
C LYS A 301 45.30 2.52 -90.23
N THR A 302 45.31 2.33 -88.92
CA THR A 302 44.71 1.15 -88.28
C THR A 302 43.43 1.60 -87.61
N LEU A 303 42.33 0.94 -87.96
CA LEU A 303 41.05 1.08 -87.30
C LEU A 303 40.86 -0.13 -86.39
N TYR A 304 40.43 0.14 -85.16
CA TYR A 304 40.14 -0.87 -84.16
C TYR A 304 38.62 -0.88 -83.97
N GLY A 305 37.99 -2.04 -84.16
CA GLY A 305 36.57 -2.25 -83.90
C GLY A 305 36.37 -3.37 -82.88
N ALA A 306 35.28 -3.34 -82.13
CA ALA A 306 34.85 -4.50 -81.36
C ALA A 306 34.40 -5.61 -82.33
N GLY A 307 34.82 -6.84 -82.08
CA GLY A 307 34.36 -8.01 -82.82
C GLY A 307 32.95 -8.40 -82.36
N SER A 308 32.10 -8.81 -83.31
CA SER A 308 30.76 -9.37 -83.04
C SER A 308 30.81 -10.65 -82.20
#